data_AF-A0A1J3FTD3-F1
#
_entry.id   AF-A0A1J3FTD3-F1
#
_cell.length_a   1.000
_cell.length_b   1.000
_cell.length_c   1.000
_cell.angle_alpha   90.00
_cell.angle_beta   90.00
_cell.angle_gamma   90.00
#
_symmetry.space_group_name_H-M   'P 1'
#
loop_
_entity.id
_entity.type
_entity.pdbx_description
1 polymer ?
#
loop_
_entity_poly.entity_id
_entity_poly.type
_entity_poly.pdbx_seq_one_letter_code
_entity_poly.pdbx_strand_id
1 'polypeptide(L)'
;VRLTRVCFPIPIGVHPAWIYKRIKDAISDQGIVGDVSIHGYVDVSEREYWDAGFQVEVFPQSEGGKHTRHCSMLADMSIWALNHPKP
;
A
#
# COMPACT_ATOMS: atom_id res chain seq x y z
N VAL A 1 -10.76 -3.62 7.40
CA VAL A 1 -9.42 -4.25 7.58
C VAL A 1 -8.46 -3.61 6.59
N ARG A 2 -7.40 -2.95 7.09
CA ARG A 2 -6.47 -2.20 6.24
C ARG A 2 -5.15 -2.96 6.16
N LEU A 3 -4.94 -3.72 5.08
CA LEU A 3 -3.62 -4.25 4.75
C LEU A 3 -3.59 -4.78 3.32
N THR A 4 -2.89 -4.05 2.45
CA THR A 4 -2.23 -4.68 1.31
C THR A 4 -1.00 -3.89 0.96
N ARG A 5 0.15 -4.55 1.14
CA ARG A 5 1.48 -4.03 0.86
C ARG A 5 1.83 -4.30 -0.60
N VAL A 6 2.32 -3.29 -1.29
CA VAL A 6 2.94 -3.46 -2.61
C VAL A 6 4.39 -3.00 -2.50
N CYS A 7 5.29 -3.92 -2.14
CA CYS A 7 6.74 -3.76 -2.36
C CYS A 7 7.18 -4.36 -3.71
N PHE A 8 6.22 -4.72 -4.57
CA PHE A 8 6.46 -5.26 -5.89
C PHE A 8 6.12 -4.21 -6.94
N PRO A 9 6.99 -3.93 -7.92
CA PRO A 9 6.59 -3.10 -9.04
C PRO A 9 5.35 -3.73 -9.69
N ILE A 10 4.31 -2.93 -9.95
CA ILE A 10 3.17 -3.39 -10.76
C ILE A 10 3.74 -3.89 -12.08
N PRO A 11 3.36 -5.09 -12.57
CA PRO A 11 3.87 -5.60 -13.82
C PRO A 11 3.65 -4.61 -14.96
N ILE A 12 4.67 -4.48 -15.83
CA ILE A 12 4.60 -3.59 -16.99
C ILE A 12 3.36 -3.93 -17.82
N GLY A 13 2.57 -2.90 -18.17
CA GLY A 13 1.33 -3.06 -18.93
C GLY A 13 0.09 -3.36 -18.11
N VAL A 14 0.20 -3.45 -16.77
CA VAL A 14 -0.96 -3.59 -15.88
C VAL A 14 -1.33 -2.24 -15.28
N HIS A 15 -2.57 -1.82 -15.48
CA HIS A 15 -3.07 -0.54 -14.97
C HIS A 15 -3.27 -0.59 -13.43
N PRO A 16 -2.85 0.43 -12.66
CA PRO A 16 -2.96 0.44 -11.20
C PRO A 16 -4.38 0.19 -10.67
N ALA A 17 -5.41 0.73 -11.33
CA ALA A 17 -6.82 0.50 -10.95
C ALA A 17 -7.22 -0.99 -10.97
N TRP A 18 -6.64 -1.78 -11.88
CA TRP A 18 -6.91 -3.22 -11.93
C TRP A 18 -6.33 -3.94 -10.72
N ILE A 19 -5.08 -3.64 -10.35
CA ILE A 19 -4.43 -4.18 -9.14
C ILE A 19 -5.22 -3.76 -7.88
N TYR A 20 -5.58 -2.48 -7.79
CA TYR A 20 -6.36 -1.96 -6.66
C TYR A 20 -7.65 -2.75 -6.45
N LYS A 21 -8.41 -2.97 -7.53
CA LYS A 21 -9.65 -3.75 -7.49
C LYS A 21 -9.37 -5.21 -7.09
N ARG A 22 -8.39 -5.87 -7.73
CA ARG A 22 -8.04 -7.27 -7.43
C ARG A 22 -7.65 -7.49 -5.98
N ILE A 23 -6.92 -6.56 -5.40
CA ILE A 23 -6.57 -6.60 -3.98
C ILE A 23 -7.82 -6.54 -3.09
N LYS A 24 -8.73 -5.61 -3.36
CA LYS A 24 -9.98 -5.48 -2.59
C LYS A 24 -10.86 -6.71 -2.73
N ASP A 25 -11.03 -7.21 -3.95
CA ASP A 25 -11.78 -8.43 -4.24
C ASP A 25 -11.19 -9.61 -3.43
N ALA A 26 -9.87 -9.81 -3.47
CA ALA A 26 -9.20 -10.91 -2.77
C ALA A 26 -9.32 -10.84 -1.24
N ILE A 27 -9.38 -9.64 -0.65
CA ILE A 27 -9.62 -9.47 0.78
C ILE A 27 -11.09 -9.77 1.12
N SER A 28 -12.02 -9.27 0.29
CA SER A 28 -13.45 -9.54 0.45
C SER A 28 -13.74 -11.05 0.36
N ASP A 29 -13.09 -11.75 -0.57
CA ASP A 29 -13.25 -13.20 -0.78
C ASP A 29 -12.80 -14.03 0.43
N GLN A 30 -11.96 -13.47 1.31
CA GLN A 30 -11.56 -14.10 2.59
C GLN A 30 -12.61 -13.91 3.70
N GLY A 31 -13.78 -13.33 3.39
CA GLY A 31 -14.83 -13.05 4.37
C GLY A 31 -14.53 -11.84 5.26
N ILE A 32 -13.52 -11.06 4.91
CA ILE A 32 -13.13 -9.88 5.66
C ILE A 32 -14.04 -8.72 5.27
N VAL A 33 -14.97 -8.36 6.16
CA VAL A 33 -15.89 -7.24 5.99
C VAL A 33 -15.31 -5.99 6.65
N GLY A 34 -15.14 -4.92 5.86
CA GLY A 34 -14.80 -3.59 6.37
C GLY A 34 -13.91 -2.82 5.39
N ASP A 35 -13.66 -1.55 5.71
CA ASP A 35 -12.90 -0.68 4.82
C ASP A 35 -11.46 -1.17 4.65
N VAL A 36 -11.07 -1.30 3.37
CA VAL A 36 -9.73 -1.63 2.91
C VAL A 36 -9.09 -0.38 2.35
N SER A 37 -7.99 0.03 2.95
CA SER A 37 -7.10 1.04 2.38
C SER A 37 -5.74 0.41 2.06
N ILE A 38 -5.19 0.81 0.92
CA ILE A 38 -3.97 0.27 0.34
C ILE A 38 -2.95 1.42 0.30
N HIS A 39 -1.81 1.22 0.95
CA HIS A 39 -0.73 2.20 1.02
C HIS A 39 0.46 1.72 0.19
N GLY A 40 0.85 2.49 -0.83
CA GLY A 40 2.03 2.26 -1.65
C GLY A 40 3.20 3.13 -1.18
N TYR A 41 4.36 2.50 -0.98
CA TYR A 41 5.61 3.18 -0.65
C TYR A 41 6.52 3.07 -1.86
N VAL A 42 6.78 4.18 -2.54
CA VAL A 42 7.42 4.18 -3.88
C VAL A 42 8.60 5.15 -3.93
N ASP A 43 9.53 4.91 -4.84
CA ASP A 43 10.66 5.83 -5.05
C ASP A 43 10.25 7.04 -5.92
N VAL A 44 9.28 6.82 -6.79
CA VAL A 44 8.66 7.83 -7.67
C VAL A 44 7.15 7.60 -7.72
N SER A 45 6.37 8.67 -7.69
CA SER A 45 4.91 8.58 -7.81
C SER A 45 4.47 8.82 -9.24
N GLU A 46 3.61 7.94 -9.75
CA GLU A 46 2.83 8.19 -10.96
C GLU A 46 1.40 8.58 -10.56
N ARG A 47 0.78 9.51 -11.28
CA ARG A 47 -0.57 10.01 -10.97
C ARG A 47 -1.62 8.90 -11.00
N GLU A 48 -1.42 7.89 -11.84
CA GLU A 48 -2.33 6.75 -12.02
C GLU A 48 -2.58 5.96 -10.72
N TYR A 49 -1.63 5.92 -9.78
CA TYR A 49 -1.83 5.28 -8.48
C TYR A 49 -2.82 6.04 -7.60
N TRP A 50 -2.73 7.37 -7.61
CA TRP A 50 -3.68 8.23 -6.89
C TRP A 50 -5.07 8.11 -7.49
N ASP A 51 -5.17 8.16 -8.82
CA ASP A 51 -6.44 8.04 -9.54
C ASP A 51 -7.10 6.66 -9.32
N ALA A 52 -6.29 5.61 -9.12
CA ALA A 52 -6.75 4.27 -8.76
C ALA A 52 -7.21 4.15 -7.28
N GLY A 53 -6.89 5.13 -6.42
CA GLY A 53 -7.30 5.15 -5.02
C GLY A 53 -6.26 4.62 -4.03
N PHE A 54 -5.00 4.43 -4.45
CA PHE A 54 -3.90 4.17 -3.53
C PHE A 54 -3.59 5.42 -2.72
N GLN A 55 -3.23 5.23 -1.45
CA GLN A 55 -2.48 6.24 -0.70
C GLN A 55 -1.02 6.03 -1.03
N VAL A 56 -0.32 7.05 -1.54
CA VAL A 56 1.08 6.91 -1.98
C VAL A 56 1.99 7.81 -1.18
N GLU A 57 3.05 7.25 -0.64
CA GLU A 57 4.13 7.98 -0.01
C GLU A 57 5.41 7.78 -0.82
N VAL A 58 6.09 8.89 -1.11
CA VAL A 58 7.24 8.92 -2.02
C VAL A 58 8.52 9.07 -1.22
N PHE A 59 9.50 8.21 -1.51
CA PHE A 59 10.80 8.15 -0.84
C PHE A 59 11.91 8.32 -1.88
N PRO A 60 12.24 9.57 -2.26
CA PRO A 60 13.30 9.81 -3.22
C PRO A 60 14.63 9.25 -2.72
N GLN A 61 15.49 8.77 -3.63
CA GLN A 61 16.83 8.27 -3.25
C GLN A 61 17.68 9.32 -2.53
N SER A 62 17.46 10.61 -2.82
CA SER A 62 18.12 11.73 -2.14
C SER A 62 17.77 11.87 -0.66
N GLU A 63 16.67 11.25 -0.21
CA GLU A 63 16.14 11.37 1.16
C GLU A 63 16.29 10.05 1.94
N GLY A 64 17.34 9.28 1.60
CA GLY A 64 17.63 7.98 2.20
C GLY A 64 16.94 6.79 1.52
N GLY A 65 16.12 7.06 0.50
CA GLY A 65 15.62 6.08 -0.47
C GLY A 65 15.09 4.82 0.17
N LYS A 66 15.69 3.68 -0.21
CA LYS A 66 15.25 2.34 0.24
C LYS A 66 15.23 2.21 1.77
N HIS A 67 16.21 2.76 2.48
CA HIS A 67 16.27 2.62 3.94
C HIS A 67 15.10 3.37 4.61
N THR A 68 14.92 4.64 4.28
CA THR A 68 13.82 5.47 4.80
C THR A 68 12.47 4.83 4.49
N ARG A 69 12.28 4.36 3.25
CA ARG A 69 11.07 3.65 2.82
C ARG A 69 10.76 2.42 3.68
N HIS A 70 11.76 1.59 3.97
CA HIS A 70 11.56 0.41 4.81
C HIS A 70 11.28 0.77 6.28
N CYS A 71 11.94 1.81 6.80
CA CYS A 71 11.69 2.31 8.15
C CYS A 71 10.26 2.85 8.31
N SER A 72 9.79 3.69 7.39
CA SER A 72 8.41 4.19 7.40
C SER A 72 7.39 3.06 7.26
N MET A 73 7.62 2.11 6.35
CA MET A 73 6.75 0.95 6.20
C MET A 73 6.67 0.10 7.49
N LEU A 74 7.79 -0.07 8.21
CA LEU A 74 7.80 -0.79 9.48
C LEU A 74 7.09 -0.01 10.58
N ALA A 75 7.31 1.31 10.65
CA ALA A 75 6.68 2.19 11.62
C ALA A 75 5.15 2.18 11.45
N ASP A 76 4.65 2.38 10.24
CA ASP A 76 3.21 2.41 9.96
C ASP A 76 2.50 1.10 10.30
N MET A 77 3.13 -0.05 10.01
CA MET A 77 2.59 -1.34 10.42
C MET A 77 2.54 -1.49 11.94
N SER A 78 3.59 -1.04 12.62
CA SER A 78 3.69 -1.16 14.08
C SER A 78 2.64 -0.27 14.75
N ILE A 79 2.51 0.99 14.29
CA ILE A 79 1.50 1.94 14.77
C ILE A 79 0.09 1.41 14.48
N TRP A 80 -0.14 0.86 13.28
CA TRP A 80 -1.44 0.29 12.94
C TRP A 80 -1.80 -0.87 13.88
N ALA A 81 -0.88 -1.80 14.12
CA ALA A 81 -1.11 -2.94 15.01
C ALA A 81 -1.35 -2.51 16.46
N LEU A 82 -0.64 -1.48 16.95
CA LEU A 82 -0.86 -0.91 18.28
C LEU A 82 -2.27 -0.29 18.42
N ASN A 83 -2.74 0.39 17.37
CA ASN A 83 -4.05 1.04 17.36
C ASN A 83 -5.22 0.08 17.10
N HIS A 84 -4.93 -1.14 16.64
CA HIS A 84 -5.92 -2.18 16.35
C HIS A 84 -5.51 -3.48 17.06
N PRO A 85 -5.56 -3.51 18.41
CA PRO A 85 -5.29 -4.72 19.15
C PRO A 85 -6.27 -5.81 18.70
N LYS A 86 -5.84 -7.07 18.79
CA LYS A 86 -6.74 -8.20 18.55
C LYS A 86 -7.97 -8.04 19.45
N PRO A 87 -9.18 -8.38 18.97
CA PRO A 87 -10.36 -8.49 19.81
C PRO A 87 -10.08 -9.35 21.06
#